data_AF-A0AAW1BEC6-F1
#
_entry.id   AF-A0AAW1BEC6-F1
#
_cell.length_a   1.000
_cell.length_b   1.000
_cell.length_c   1.000
_cell.angle_alpha   90.00
_cell.angle_beta   90.00
_cell.angle_gamma   90.00
#
_symmetry.space_group_name_H-M   'P 1'
#
loop_
_entity.id
_entity.type
_entity.pdbx_description
1 polymer ?
#
loop_
_entity_poly.entity_id
_entity_poly.type
_entity_poly.pdbx_seq_one_letter_code
_entity_poly.pdbx_strand_id
1 'polypeptide(L)'
;MARAPPPLPRDSSKGRVAATNAPGESARGRQSRGFSHGPSPDTERREPSSAFHRLPFTPVAGEAWLRSRQLSRRAEARRRAGDRTAVQQQIAASQCRGGTGGTKVPPANRRPPPHPPPRCSVAGEQPASGGLLQVVAGSLNSRARAWRRKSVKRRLQSEHPRTGGPEGRAEKAAPLAAVPGEGASPAPSQFLQEEVAADFSTMPAFTHITQNAVAHSEKIHPTFEQMGSEREMKDDIFDTTYREKEGPKPALRYVWRNIILMSLLHLTAVYAIWFIPSAKLLTLAWALLCFTLAGLGVTAGAHRLWSHRSYKATLPLRIFLTVVNSMAFQNDIFEWARDHRVHHKFSETDADPHNAKRGFFFAHIGWLLVRKHPDVIEKGQKLDLSDLKADQVVMFQRRYYKTSVVLMCFLLPSWVPWYFWGESFLISFLMTICRYTATLNASWLVNSMAHMYGNRPYDRHINPRENHFVVFGALGEGFHNYHHTFPFDYSTSEYGWRWNVTTSFIDLMCFLGLASDCKKVTKETILARKIRTGDGSQKTS
;
A
#
# COMPACT_ATOMS: atom_id res chain seq x y z
N MET A 1 -57.23 -25.45 -20.23
CA MET A 1 -57.86 -25.77 -18.94
C MET A 1 -57.25 -27.06 -18.39
N ALA A 2 -57.22 -27.17 -17.07
CA ALA A 2 -56.35 -27.98 -16.21
C ALA A 2 -56.55 -29.51 -16.23
N ARG A 3 -55.54 -30.27 -15.75
CA ARG A 3 -55.55 -30.96 -14.43
C ARG A 3 -54.28 -31.80 -14.18
N ALA A 4 -53.92 -31.90 -12.89
CA ALA A 4 -52.70 -32.46 -12.30
C ALA A 4 -52.64 -34.00 -12.23
N PRO A 5 -51.49 -34.59 -11.85
CA PRO A 5 -51.39 -35.98 -11.36
C PRO A 5 -51.10 -36.09 -9.84
N PRO A 6 -51.22 -37.30 -9.24
CA PRO A 6 -51.71 -37.58 -7.87
C PRO A 6 -50.61 -37.94 -6.83
N PRO A 7 -50.94 -38.26 -5.55
CA PRO A 7 -49.99 -38.26 -4.42
C PRO A 7 -49.50 -39.65 -3.93
N LEU A 8 -48.32 -39.61 -3.28
CA LEU A 8 -47.68 -40.40 -2.19
C LEU A 8 -48.06 -41.88 -1.88
N PRO A 9 -47.11 -42.59 -1.23
CA PRO A 9 -47.44 -43.19 0.06
C PRO A 9 -46.40 -42.95 1.17
N ARG A 10 -46.90 -42.97 2.43
CA ARG A 10 -46.18 -42.97 3.71
C ARG A 10 -46.08 -44.40 4.25
N ASP A 11 -44.99 -44.71 4.96
CA ASP A 11 -44.95 -45.48 6.23
C ASP A 11 -43.49 -45.45 6.75
N SER A 12 -43.11 -45.60 8.01
CA SER A 12 -43.77 -45.83 9.30
C SER A 12 -42.81 -45.43 10.44
N SER A 13 -43.39 -45.17 11.60
CA SER A 13 -42.85 -44.65 12.87
C SER A 13 -42.05 -45.62 13.76
N LYS A 14 -41.19 -45.09 14.65
CA LYS A 14 -41.21 -45.18 16.15
C LYS A 14 -39.83 -44.78 16.74
N GLY A 15 -39.66 -44.02 17.83
CA GLY A 15 -40.62 -43.44 18.77
C GLY A 15 -40.02 -42.47 19.81
N ARG A 16 -40.94 -41.76 20.48
CA ARG A 16 -40.98 -41.12 21.83
C ARG A 16 -39.70 -40.62 22.52
N VAL A 17 -39.70 -39.36 22.99
CA VAL A 17 -39.98 -38.95 24.41
C VAL A 17 -40.53 -37.51 24.41
N ALA A 18 -41.51 -37.24 25.29
CA ALA A 18 -42.29 -36.02 25.41
C ALA A 18 -41.71 -35.00 26.41
N ALA A 19 -41.97 -33.72 26.18
CA ALA A 19 -41.99 -32.67 27.20
C ALA A 19 -43.26 -31.81 26.99
N THR A 20 -44.05 -31.66 28.05
CA THR A 20 -45.33 -30.95 28.06
C THR A 20 -45.22 -29.58 28.75
N ASN A 21 -46.05 -28.69 28.22
CA ASN A 21 -46.30 -27.27 28.52
C ASN A 21 -46.80 -26.96 29.94
N ALA A 22 -46.68 -25.68 30.34
CA ALA A 22 -47.85 -24.83 30.67
C ALA A 22 -47.49 -23.32 30.79
N PRO A 23 -48.38 -22.40 30.35
CA PRO A 23 -48.30 -20.95 30.61
C PRO A 23 -49.45 -20.40 31.49
N GLY A 24 -49.18 -19.27 32.16
CA GLY A 24 -50.00 -18.04 32.32
C GLY A 24 -51.43 -18.05 32.89
N GLU A 25 -51.66 -17.22 33.92
CA GLU A 25 -52.97 -16.60 34.24
C GLU A 25 -52.82 -15.21 34.89
N SER A 26 -53.87 -14.39 34.79
CA SER A 26 -53.86 -12.91 34.92
C SER A 26 -54.60 -12.34 36.14
N ALA A 27 -54.26 -11.10 36.54
CA ALA A 27 -55.17 -9.93 36.73
C ALA A 27 -55.08 -9.11 38.06
N ARG A 28 -54.83 -7.80 37.85
CA ARG A 28 -55.38 -6.57 38.48
C ARG A 28 -55.20 -6.22 39.98
N GLY A 29 -54.72 -4.98 40.20
CA GLY A 29 -55.04 -4.15 41.38
C GLY A 29 -54.15 -2.91 41.54
N ARG A 30 -54.66 -1.70 41.25
CA ARG A 30 -54.02 -0.38 41.45
C ARG A 30 -53.94 0.01 42.95
N GLN A 31 -52.90 0.76 43.35
CA GLN A 31 -53.05 2.10 43.93
C GLN A 31 -51.69 2.83 44.13
N SER A 32 -51.79 4.15 44.09
CA SER A 32 -50.78 5.21 43.97
C SER A 32 -50.36 5.86 45.30
N ARG A 33 -49.18 6.49 45.32
CA ARG A 33 -48.71 7.72 46.04
C ARG A 33 -47.22 7.53 46.36
N GLY A 34 -46.26 8.45 46.20
CA GLY A 34 -46.21 9.85 45.80
C GLY A 34 -44.86 10.44 46.27
N PHE A 35 -44.33 11.43 45.54
CA PHE A 35 -43.28 12.42 45.90
C PHE A 35 -41.83 11.95 46.18
N SER A 36 -40.75 12.71 45.97
CA SER A 36 -40.31 13.76 45.02
C SER A 36 -38.93 14.25 45.50
N HIS A 37 -38.02 14.52 44.57
CA HIS A 37 -36.92 15.51 44.60
C HIS A 37 -35.89 15.60 45.76
N GLY A 38 -34.61 15.66 45.37
CA GLY A 38 -33.71 16.74 45.81
C GLY A 38 -32.36 16.32 46.40
N PRO A 39 -31.31 17.19 46.35
CA PRO A 39 -29.95 16.81 45.96
C PRO A 39 -28.86 16.96 47.06
N SER A 40 -27.61 16.62 46.71
CA SER A 40 -26.35 16.76 47.49
C SER A 40 -26.11 18.14 48.11
N PRO A 41 -25.21 18.21 49.12
CA PRO A 41 -24.11 19.18 49.05
C PRO A 41 -22.75 18.68 49.61
N ASP A 42 -21.78 19.59 49.46
CA ASP A 42 -20.32 19.54 49.49
C ASP A 42 -19.57 19.34 50.83
N THR A 43 -18.31 18.91 50.67
CA THR A 43 -17.04 19.24 51.38
C THR A 43 -16.95 19.27 52.91
N GLU A 44 -16.00 18.49 53.45
CA GLU A 44 -15.13 18.97 54.54
C GLU A 44 -13.78 18.21 54.62
N ARG A 45 -12.75 18.95 55.07
CA ARG A 45 -11.32 18.58 55.19
C ARG A 45 -11.06 17.53 56.27
N ARG A 46 -9.97 16.74 56.12
CA ARG A 46 -9.01 16.37 57.20
C ARG A 46 -7.80 15.58 56.65
N GLU A 47 -6.60 16.15 56.80
CA GLU A 47 -5.31 15.44 57.01
C GLU A 47 -5.26 14.94 58.47
N PRO A 48 -4.50 13.87 58.88
CA PRO A 48 -3.04 13.81 58.69
C PRO A 48 -2.35 12.42 58.61
N SER A 49 -1.03 12.46 58.41
CA SER A 49 0.02 11.65 59.07
C SER A 49 0.60 10.40 58.39
N SER A 50 1.94 10.40 58.42
CA SER A 50 2.97 9.49 57.94
C SER A 50 3.01 8.09 58.57
N ALA A 51 3.40 7.09 57.77
CA ALA A 51 4.21 5.94 58.23
C ALA A 51 5.01 5.33 57.06
N PHE A 52 6.33 5.44 57.16
CA PHE A 52 7.33 4.78 56.31
C PHE A 52 7.47 3.29 56.71
N HIS A 53 7.38 2.37 55.75
CA HIS A 53 7.96 1.02 55.89
C HIS A 53 8.93 0.74 54.75
N ARG A 54 10.20 0.54 55.10
CA ARG A 54 11.28 0.08 54.21
C ARG A 54 11.17 -1.44 54.03
N LEU A 55 11.26 -1.91 52.79
CA LEU A 55 11.54 -3.32 52.45
C LEU A 55 12.96 -3.43 51.85
N PRO A 56 13.72 -4.50 52.14
CA PRO A 56 15.11 -4.63 51.68
C PRO A 56 15.20 -5.14 50.24
N PHE A 57 16.07 -4.52 49.46
CA PHE A 57 16.48 -4.96 48.11
C PHE A 57 17.45 -6.16 48.22
N THR A 58 17.16 -7.24 47.49
CA THR A 58 18.12 -8.34 47.22
C THR A 58 18.63 -8.26 45.77
N PRO A 59 19.93 -8.45 45.49
CA PRO A 59 20.51 -8.23 44.17
C PRO A 59 20.52 -9.53 43.34
N VAL A 60 19.38 -9.96 42.81
CA VAL A 60 19.29 -11.17 41.96
C VAL A 60 19.31 -10.82 40.44
N ALA A 61 19.12 -9.55 40.08
CA ALA A 61 19.03 -9.14 38.67
C ALA A 61 20.38 -8.99 37.94
N GLY A 62 21.48 -8.74 38.67
CA GLY A 62 22.80 -8.46 38.08
C GLY A 62 23.46 -9.69 37.44
N GLU A 63 23.38 -10.85 38.09
CA GLU A 63 24.04 -12.07 37.61
C GLU A 63 23.33 -12.70 36.40
N ALA A 64 22.00 -12.64 36.37
CA ALA A 64 21.21 -13.12 35.23
C ALA A 64 21.50 -12.30 33.96
N TRP A 65 21.68 -10.99 34.10
CA TRP A 65 22.02 -10.11 32.98
C TRP A 65 23.42 -10.40 32.44
N LEU A 66 24.41 -10.59 33.31
CA LEU A 66 25.79 -10.92 32.94
C LEU A 66 25.89 -12.27 32.21
N ARG A 67 25.17 -13.31 32.68
CA ARG A 67 25.10 -14.61 32.00
C ARG A 67 24.45 -14.51 30.62
N SER A 68 23.41 -13.70 30.45
CA SER A 68 22.76 -13.51 29.14
C SER A 68 23.69 -12.85 28.11
N ARG A 69 24.53 -11.91 28.55
CA ARG A 69 25.53 -11.22 27.71
C ARG A 69 26.66 -12.15 27.30
N GLN A 70 27.15 -13.00 28.20
CA GLN A 70 28.19 -13.99 27.89
C GLN A 70 27.71 -15.04 26.89
N LEU A 71 26.46 -15.52 27.02
CA LEU A 71 25.87 -16.47 26.08
C LEU A 71 25.67 -15.85 24.69
N SER A 72 25.24 -14.59 24.63
CA SER A 72 25.07 -13.86 23.36
C SER A 72 26.41 -13.65 22.64
N ARG A 73 27.48 -13.31 23.37
CA ARG A 73 28.84 -13.17 22.82
C ARG A 73 29.39 -14.50 22.29
N ARG A 74 29.15 -15.61 22.99
CA ARG A 74 29.55 -16.96 22.53
C ARG A 74 28.79 -17.40 21.28
N ALA A 75 27.50 -17.06 21.18
CA ALA A 75 26.70 -17.36 20.00
C ALA A 75 27.14 -16.54 18.77
N GLU A 76 27.52 -15.28 18.96
CA GLU A 76 28.03 -14.44 17.88
C GLU A 76 29.44 -14.87 17.42
N ALA A 77 30.31 -15.28 18.34
CA ALA A 77 31.62 -15.85 18.01
C ALA A 77 31.49 -17.14 17.19
N ARG A 78 30.55 -18.03 17.52
CA ARG A 78 30.28 -19.26 16.76
C ARG A 78 29.74 -18.97 15.36
N ARG A 79 28.88 -17.96 15.18
CA ARG A 79 28.42 -17.52 13.85
C ARG A 79 29.56 -16.99 12.98
N ARG A 80 30.42 -16.13 13.55
CA ARG A 80 31.60 -15.59 12.82
C ARG A 80 32.60 -16.68 12.44
N ALA A 81 32.75 -17.73 13.26
CA ALA A 81 33.56 -18.89 12.92
C ALA A 81 32.94 -19.75 11.80
N GLY A 82 31.62 -19.94 11.83
CA GLY A 82 30.87 -20.61 10.75
C GLY A 82 30.98 -19.89 9.41
N ASP A 83 30.81 -18.56 9.40
CA ASP A 83 30.94 -17.74 8.19
C ASP A 83 32.37 -17.76 7.61
N ARG A 84 33.41 -17.76 8.45
CA ARG A 84 34.81 -17.90 7.99
C ARG A 84 35.07 -19.25 7.33
N THR A 85 34.50 -20.32 7.88
CA THR A 85 34.64 -21.68 7.35
C THR A 85 33.90 -21.83 6.02
N ALA A 86 32.71 -21.23 5.90
CA ALA A 86 31.94 -21.20 4.66
C ALA A 86 32.65 -20.41 3.54
N VAL A 87 33.25 -19.25 3.88
CA VAL A 87 34.02 -18.44 2.92
C VAL A 87 35.29 -19.17 2.46
N GLN A 88 35.99 -19.88 3.35
CA GLN A 88 37.14 -20.70 2.95
C GLN A 88 36.76 -21.88 2.04
N GLN A 89 35.62 -22.53 2.28
CA GLN A 89 35.10 -23.58 1.40
C GLN A 89 34.68 -23.03 0.02
N GLN A 90 34.14 -21.80 -0.03
CA GLN A 90 33.76 -21.14 -1.28
C GLN A 90 34.98 -20.72 -2.12
N ILE A 91 36.07 -20.30 -1.48
CA ILE A 91 37.35 -19.97 -2.14
C ILE A 91 38.03 -21.25 -2.64
N ALA A 92 37.99 -22.36 -1.89
CA ALA A 92 38.50 -23.65 -2.34
C ALA A 92 37.71 -24.21 -3.54
N ALA A 93 36.38 -24.00 -3.56
CA ALA A 93 35.52 -24.44 -4.65
C ALA A 93 35.67 -23.60 -5.94
N SER A 94 36.07 -22.32 -5.85
CA SER A 94 36.32 -21.48 -7.02
C SER A 94 37.69 -21.75 -7.66
N GLN A 95 38.69 -22.15 -6.87
CA GLN A 95 40.01 -22.54 -7.38
C GLN A 95 40.01 -23.90 -8.11
N CYS A 96 38.99 -24.74 -7.91
CA CYS A 96 38.84 -26.02 -8.60
C CYS A 96 38.02 -25.95 -9.92
N ARG A 97 37.52 -24.78 -10.33
CA ARG A 97 36.71 -24.60 -11.56
C ARG A 97 37.33 -23.65 -12.58
N GLY A 98 38.65 -23.68 -12.73
CA GLY A 98 39.38 -23.02 -13.79
C GLY A 98 40.26 -24.01 -14.54
N GLY A 99 39.69 -24.77 -15.48
CA GLY A 99 40.44 -25.76 -16.25
C GLY A 99 39.66 -26.38 -17.41
N THR A 100 39.83 -25.78 -18.58
CA THR A 100 39.78 -26.35 -19.94
C THR A 100 38.46 -26.89 -20.54
N GLY A 101 38.01 -26.21 -21.60
CA GLY A 101 37.29 -26.81 -22.72
C GLY A 101 38.27 -27.22 -23.84
N GLY A 102 37.85 -28.18 -24.69
CA GLY A 102 38.57 -28.57 -25.90
C GLY A 102 38.50 -30.07 -26.20
N THR A 103 37.74 -30.43 -27.23
CA THR A 103 37.50 -31.78 -27.75
C THR A 103 38.69 -32.40 -28.49
N LYS A 104 38.94 -33.72 -28.30
CA LYS A 104 39.33 -34.72 -29.34
C LYS A 104 39.57 -36.11 -28.70
N VAL A 105 39.28 -37.16 -29.48
CA VAL A 105 39.40 -38.62 -29.24
C VAL A 105 40.33 -39.18 -30.34
N PRO A 106 40.96 -40.39 -30.32
CA PRO A 106 41.44 -41.38 -29.30
C PRO A 106 43.00 -41.60 -29.45
N PRO A 107 43.73 -42.72 -29.09
CA PRO A 107 43.38 -44.05 -28.49
C PRO A 107 44.33 -44.67 -27.40
N ALA A 108 43.87 -45.81 -26.86
CA ALA A 108 44.54 -47.04 -26.37
C ALA A 108 45.81 -47.05 -25.47
N ASN A 109 45.68 -47.77 -24.34
CA ASN A 109 46.63 -48.65 -23.62
C ASN A 109 48.10 -48.22 -23.35
N ARG A 110 48.43 -48.03 -22.06
CA ARG A 110 49.45 -48.77 -21.26
C ARG A 110 49.74 -48.04 -19.92
N ARG A 111 49.71 -48.77 -18.79
CA ARG A 111 50.45 -48.46 -17.53
C ARG A 111 51.87 -49.09 -17.63
N PRO A 112 52.90 -48.86 -16.76
CA PRO A 112 52.92 -48.42 -15.34
C PRO A 112 54.17 -47.52 -14.99
N PRO A 113 54.84 -47.55 -13.78
CA PRO A 113 54.49 -46.99 -12.46
C PRO A 113 55.60 -46.00 -11.90
N PRO A 114 55.86 -45.86 -10.57
CA PRO A 114 55.64 -44.67 -9.74
C PRO A 114 56.93 -43.94 -9.29
N HIS A 115 56.85 -42.79 -8.57
CA HIS A 115 57.73 -42.35 -7.44
C HIS A 115 57.50 -40.86 -7.03
N PRO A 116 57.98 -40.39 -5.85
CA PRO A 116 57.21 -39.63 -4.84
C PRO A 116 57.41 -38.08 -4.87
N PRO A 117 56.79 -37.28 -3.97
CA PRO A 117 56.77 -35.83 -4.09
C PRO A 117 57.92 -35.13 -3.34
N PRO A 118 58.41 -33.95 -3.79
CA PRO A 118 59.28 -33.12 -2.99
C PRO A 118 58.52 -32.09 -2.14
N ARG A 119 59.21 -31.69 -1.07
CA ARG A 119 58.79 -30.88 0.08
C ARG A 119 58.75 -29.37 -0.20
N CYS A 120 58.13 -28.69 0.77
CA CYS A 120 57.95 -27.25 0.98
C CYS A 120 59.17 -26.33 0.77
N SER A 121 58.89 -25.05 0.45
CA SER A 121 59.60 -23.91 1.04
C SER A 121 58.71 -22.67 1.13
N VAL A 122 58.62 -22.13 2.35
CA VAL A 122 57.98 -20.87 2.73
C VAL A 122 59.04 -19.78 2.69
N ALA A 123 58.73 -18.64 2.07
CA ALA A 123 59.36 -17.34 2.29
C ALA A 123 58.20 -16.31 2.21
N GLY A 124 57.95 -15.37 3.12
CA GLY A 124 58.79 -14.83 4.19
C GLY A 124 59.28 -13.43 3.81
N GLU A 125 58.38 -12.43 3.72
CA GLU A 125 58.76 -11.02 3.61
C GLU A 125 57.68 -10.07 4.20
N GLN A 126 58.11 -9.22 5.13
CA GLN A 126 57.51 -7.95 5.56
C GLN A 126 58.64 -6.88 5.47
N PRO A 127 58.40 -5.57 5.77
CA PRO A 127 57.64 -4.60 4.98
C PRO A 127 58.50 -3.37 4.64
N ALA A 128 58.15 -2.62 3.58
CA ALA A 128 58.71 -1.30 3.33
C ALA A 128 57.67 -0.20 3.57
N SER A 129 58.06 0.75 4.41
CA SER A 129 57.37 1.97 4.82
C SER A 129 57.44 3.09 3.78
N GLY A 130 56.46 4.01 3.81
CA GLY A 130 56.73 5.44 3.62
C GLY A 130 56.06 6.13 2.44
N GLY A 131 55.07 6.97 2.74
CA GLY A 131 54.91 8.28 2.10
C GLY A 131 54.19 8.35 0.75
N LEU A 132 52.85 8.46 0.78
CA LEU A 132 52.09 9.34 -0.14
C LEU A 132 50.61 9.36 0.29
N LEU A 133 50.20 10.36 1.09
CA LEU A 133 48.81 10.87 1.20
C LEU A 133 48.75 11.91 2.33
N GLN A 134 49.50 13.00 2.14
CA GLN A 134 49.39 14.21 2.95
C GLN A 134 49.52 15.45 2.07
N VAL A 135 48.72 15.49 1.00
CA VAL A 135 48.47 16.68 0.16
C VAL A 135 47.03 16.52 -0.36
N VAL A 136 46.26 17.62 -0.37
CA VAL A 136 44.82 17.76 -0.72
C VAL A 136 43.85 17.88 0.49
N ALA A 137 44.35 17.99 1.73
CA ALA A 137 43.55 18.47 2.87
C ALA A 137 43.66 20.00 3.09
N GLY A 138 43.91 20.77 2.02
CA GLY A 138 44.23 22.19 2.10
C GLY A 138 43.82 22.99 0.86
N SER A 139 42.53 22.98 0.48
CA SER A 139 42.03 23.91 -0.56
C SER A 139 40.52 24.22 -0.51
N LEU A 140 39.86 24.08 0.65
CA LEU A 140 38.43 24.42 0.78
C LEU A 140 38.09 25.28 2.02
N ASN A 141 39.06 26.02 2.56
CA ASN A 141 38.83 26.86 3.76
C ASN A 141 39.13 28.36 3.58
N SER A 142 39.23 28.83 2.33
CA SER A 142 39.57 30.22 1.98
C SER A 142 38.54 30.94 1.07
N ARG A 143 37.45 30.28 0.66
CA ARG A 143 36.34 30.93 -0.09
C ARG A 143 35.05 31.17 0.71
N ALA A 144 34.91 30.61 1.91
CA ALA A 144 33.72 30.79 2.76
C ALA A 144 33.77 32.02 3.70
N ARG A 145 34.92 32.72 3.80
CA ARG A 145 35.10 33.90 4.68
C ARG A 145 34.96 35.24 3.96
N ALA A 146 34.89 35.27 2.62
CA ALA A 146 34.76 36.49 1.84
C ALA A 146 33.31 36.92 1.53
N TRP A 147 32.31 36.07 1.78
CA TRP A 147 30.89 36.37 1.52
C TRP A 147 30.12 36.87 2.75
N ARG A 148 30.71 36.77 3.96
CA ARG A 148 30.08 37.14 5.24
C ARG A 148 30.32 38.59 5.71
N ARG A 149 30.86 39.47 4.86
CA ARG A 149 31.11 40.89 5.18
C ARG A 149 30.43 41.91 4.26
N LYS A 150 29.58 41.49 3.32
CA LYS A 150 28.91 42.42 2.37
C LYS A 150 27.39 42.61 2.55
N SER A 151 26.76 41.98 3.55
CA SER A 151 25.29 42.07 3.74
C SER A 151 24.83 42.74 5.05
N VAL A 152 25.72 43.44 5.77
CA VAL A 152 25.39 44.12 7.05
C VAL A 152 25.61 45.64 6.98
N LYS A 153 25.69 46.24 5.78
CA LYS A 153 25.97 47.68 5.65
C LYS A 153 25.10 48.45 4.65
N ARG A 154 23.84 48.05 4.45
CA ARG A 154 22.83 48.91 3.80
C ARG A 154 21.46 48.77 4.46
N ARG A 155 20.92 49.93 4.84
CA ARG A 155 19.56 50.22 5.36
C ARG A 155 19.30 49.96 6.84
N LEU A 156 20.12 50.61 7.67
CA LEU A 156 19.59 51.52 8.69
C LEU A 156 19.62 52.92 8.05
N GLN A 157 18.44 53.50 7.76
CA GLN A 157 18.17 54.93 7.55
C GLN A 157 16.77 55.09 6.92
N SER A 158 15.76 55.34 7.74
CA SER A 158 14.75 56.40 7.56
C SER A 158 13.61 56.24 8.57
N GLU A 159 13.70 56.93 9.70
CA GLU A 159 12.55 57.42 10.48
C GLU A 159 12.70 58.95 10.50
N HIS A 160 11.65 59.76 10.24
CA HIS A 160 10.74 60.41 11.20
C HIS A 160 9.95 61.56 10.45
N PRO A 161 8.96 62.30 11.03
CA PRO A 161 7.62 61.92 11.52
C PRO A 161 6.47 62.94 11.19
N ARG A 162 5.27 62.76 11.81
CA ARG A 162 4.15 63.71 12.10
C ARG A 162 2.99 63.81 11.08
N THR A 163 1.69 64.05 11.39
CA THR A 163 0.79 64.15 12.58
C THR A 163 -0.66 64.38 12.07
N GLY A 164 -1.69 63.96 12.81
CA GLY A 164 -3.01 64.65 12.90
C GLY A 164 -4.22 64.02 12.17
N GLY A 165 -5.25 63.58 12.92
CA GLY A 165 -6.62 63.30 12.42
C GLY A 165 -7.54 64.53 12.59
N PRO A 166 -8.84 64.37 12.90
CA PRO A 166 -9.87 63.44 12.38
C PRO A 166 -11.10 64.22 11.82
N GLU A 167 -12.07 63.57 11.17
CA GLU A 167 -13.51 63.92 11.24
C GLU A 167 -14.37 62.95 10.41
N GLY A 168 -15.54 62.59 10.93
CA GLY A 168 -16.51 61.72 10.26
C GLY A 168 -17.71 62.50 9.73
N ARG A 169 -18.53 61.85 8.89
CA ARG A 169 -19.98 62.05 8.90
C ARG A 169 -20.70 60.94 8.14
N ALA A 170 -21.79 60.51 8.76
CA ALA A 170 -22.76 59.55 8.28
C ALA A 170 -23.77 60.18 7.31
N GLU A 171 -24.69 59.32 6.85
CA GLU A 171 -26.09 59.60 6.48
C GLU A 171 -26.40 59.80 4.98
N LYS A 172 -27.14 58.88 4.34
CA LYS A 172 -28.62 58.88 4.29
C LYS A 172 -29.19 57.72 3.45
N ALA A 173 -30.38 57.29 3.86
CA ALA A 173 -31.19 56.21 3.35
C ALA A 173 -32.16 56.63 2.22
N ALA A 174 -32.80 55.62 1.62
CA ALA A 174 -33.79 55.59 0.52
C ALA A 174 -35.09 56.41 0.78
N PRO A 175 -36.11 56.43 -0.12
CA PRO A 175 -37.07 55.29 -0.20
C PRO A 175 -37.92 55.09 -1.52
N LEU A 176 -38.64 53.94 -1.56
CA LEU A 176 -39.99 53.62 -2.15
C LEU A 176 -40.28 53.86 -3.66
N ALA A 177 -41.22 53.23 -4.39
CA ALA A 177 -42.01 51.98 -4.42
C ALA A 177 -43.12 52.19 -5.50
N ALA A 178 -43.49 51.18 -6.31
CA ALA A 178 -44.87 50.89 -6.78
C ALA A 178 -44.93 49.91 -7.99
N VAL A 179 -45.95 49.04 -7.94
CA VAL A 179 -46.45 47.97 -8.86
C VAL A 179 -47.96 48.26 -9.01
N PRO A 180 -48.71 48.01 -10.14
CA PRO A 180 -49.28 46.68 -10.57
C PRO A 180 -49.48 46.53 -12.10
N GLY A 181 -49.90 45.42 -12.74
CA GLY A 181 -50.37 44.08 -12.37
C GLY A 181 -50.81 43.28 -13.63
N GLU A 182 -51.03 41.95 -13.47
CA GLU A 182 -51.86 40.98 -14.25
C GLU A 182 -51.56 40.71 -15.76
N GLY A 183 -51.61 39.49 -16.32
CA GLY A 183 -52.01 38.16 -15.84
C GLY A 183 -51.84 37.02 -16.89
N ALA A 184 -52.13 35.80 -16.43
CA ALA A 184 -52.59 34.57 -17.13
C ALA A 184 -51.74 33.82 -18.20
N SER A 185 -51.54 32.51 -17.93
CA SER A 185 -51.13 31.34 -18.75
C SER A 185 -52.15 30.95 -19.86
N PRO A 186 -52.03 29.83 -20.65
CA PRO A 186 -51.08 28.68 -20.64
C PRO A 186 -50.55 28.21 -22.04
N ALA A 187 -49.76 27.13 -22.05
CA ALA A 187 -49.39 26.29 -23.21
C ALA A 187 -50.61 25.63 -23.90
N PRO A 188 -50.44 25.03 -25.10
CA PRO A 188 -50.41 23.55 -25.13
C PRO A 188 -49.54 22.89 -26.21
N SER A 189 -49.28 21.61 -25.96
CA SER A 189 -48.69 20.56 -26.78
C SER A 189 -49.74 19.70 -27.49
N GLN A 190 -49.30 19.00 -28.55
CA GLN A 190 -49.91 17.87 -29.29
C GLN A 190 -50.75 18.24 -30.53
N PHE A 191 -50.25 17.84 -31.71
CA PHE A 191 -51.07 17.44 -32.85
C PHE A 191 -50.44 16.23 -33.58
N LEU A 192 -51.21 15.15 -33.56
CA LEU A 192 -51.43 14.09 -34.53
C LEU A 192 -50.43 12.94 -34.77
N GLN A 193 -51.09 11.79 -34.76
CA GLN A 193 -50.73 10.41 -34.89
C GLN A 193 -51.27 9.97 -36.25
N GLU A 194 -50.44 9.42 -37.14
CA GLU A 194 -50.78 8.30 -38.05
C GLU A 194 -49.67 8.04 -39.07
N GLU A 195 -49.64 6.77 -39.49
CA GLU A 195 -48.90 6.14 -40.58
C GLU A 195 -47.58 5.40 -40.27
N VAL A 196 -47.60 4.17 -40.79
CA VAL A 196 -46.54 3.18 -40.98
C VAL A 196 -46.27 2.22 -39.80
N ALA A 197 -47.30 1.44 -39.49
CA ALA A 197 -47.13 0.03 -39.14
C ALA A 197 -47.52 -0.84 -40.34
N ALA A 198 -46.56 -1.19 -41.20
CA ALA A 198 -46.63 -2.31 -42.13
C ALA A 198 -45.26 -2.50 -42.81
N ASP A 199 -44.45 -3.44 -42.28
CA ASP A 199 -43.67 -4.41 -43.07
C ASP A 199 -42.70 -5.17 -42.17
N PHE A 200 -43.25 -6.17 -41.47
CA PHE A 200 -42.50 -7.27 -40.89
C PHE A 200 -42.92 -8.53 -41.63
N SER A 201 -42.15 -8.96 -42.63
CA SER A 201 -41.80 -10.37 -42.84
C SER A 201 -40.91 -10.52 -44.07
N THR A 202 -39.65 -10.90 -43.84
CA THR A 202 -38.75 -11.77 -44.63
C THR A 202 -37.32 -11.23 -44.59
N MET A 203 -36.38 -12.06 -44.09
CA MET A 203 -35.02 -12.27 -44.62
C MET A 203 -34.20 -13.11 -43.61
N PRO A 204 -33.92 -14.40 -43.90
CA PRO A 204 -33.04 -15.24 -43.09
C PRO A 204 -31.59 -15.01 -43.55
N ALA A 205 -30.98 -13.89 -43.15
CA ALA A 205 -29.59 -13.59 -43.54
C ALA A 205 -28.71 -13.01 -42.41
N PHE A 206 -29.30 -12.63 -41.27
CA PHE A 206 -28.56 -11.99 -40.17
C PHE A 206 -27.94 -12.97 -39.16
N THR A 207 -28.40 -14.21 -39.12
CA THR A 207 -27.89 -15.26 -38.21
C THR A 207 -26.63 -15.95 -38.72
N HIS A 208 -26.39 -15.98 -40.04
CA HIS A 208 -25.20 -16.61 -40.61
C HIS A 208 -23.95 -15.71 -40.59
N ILE A 209 -24.11 -14.39 -40.62
CA ILE A 209 -23.00 -13.42 -40.58
C ILE A 209 -22.43 -13.31 -39.15
N THR A 210 -23.29 -13.44 -38.13
CA THR A 210 -22.88 -13.41 -36.72
C THR A 210 -22.16 -14.69 -36.29
N GLN A 211 -22.58 -15.87 -36.75
CA GLN A 211 -21.88 -17.13 -36.47
C GLN A 211 -20.51 -17.21 -37.17
N ASN A 212 -20.38 -16.75 -38.41
CA ASN A 212 -19.10 -16.73 -39.11
C ASN A 212 -18.13 -15.68 -38.55
N ALA A 213 -18.61 -14.54 -38.06
CA ALA A 213 -17.78 -13.56 -37.36
C ALA A 213 -17.26 -14.08 -36.01
N VAL A 214 -18.07 -14.85 -35.27
CA VAL A 214 -17.66 -15.51 -34.02
C VAL A 214 -16.64 -16.63 -34.31
N ALA A 215 -16.85 -17.43 -35.36
CA ALA A 215 -15.93 -18.50 -35.76
C ALA A 215 -14.62 -18.00 -36.41
N HIS A 216 -14.61 -16.82 -37.03
CA HIS A 216 -13.37 -16.19 -37.51
C HIS A 216 -12.60 -15.44 -36.41
N SER A 217 -13.28 -14.92 -35.39
CA SER A 217 -12.65 -14.33 -34.21
C SER A 217 -11.85 -15.35 -33.39
N GLU A 218 -12.31 -16.62 -33.34
CA GLU A 218 -11.59 -17.72 -32.67
C GLU A 218 -10.25 -18.10 -33.30
N LYS A 219 -9.98 -17.72 -34.57
CA LYS A 219 -8.77 -18.16 -35.29
C LYS A 219 -7.65 -17.13 -35.39
N ILE A 220 -7.85 -15.87 -34.97
CA ILE A 220 -6.86 -14.80 -35.21
C ILE A 220 -6.36 -14.13 -33.92
N HIS A 221 -6.97 -14.35 -32.77
CA HIS A 221 -6.54 -13.72 -31.53
C HIS A 221 -6.20 -14.72 -30.42
N PRO A 222 -4.99 -14.64 -29.83
CA PRO A 222 -4.66 -15.51 -28.72
C PRO A 222 -5.65 -15.28 -27.57
N THR A 223 -6.16 -16.37 -27.01
CA THR A 223 -7.08 -16.34 -25.87
C THR A 223 -6.39 -15.64 -24.68
N PHE A 224 -7.14 -15.03 -23.75
CA PHE A 224 -6.56 -14.37 -22.56
C PHE A 224 -5.56 -15.25 -21.79
N GLU A 225 -5.79 -16.56 -21.75
CA GLU A 225 -4.86 -17.54 -21.18
C GLU A 225 -3.54 -17.63 -21.97
N GLN A 226 -3.59 -17.50 -23.30
CA GLN A 226 -2.41 -17.45 -24.17
C GLN A 226 -1.63 -16.15 -23.98
N MET A 227 -2.28 -14.99 -23.87
CA MET A 227 -1.61 -13.72 -23.52
C MET A 227 -0.98 -13.73 -22.11
N GLY A 228 -1.61 -14.42 -21.14
CA GLY A 228 -1.02 -14.65 -19.82
C GLY A 228 0.17 -15.62 -19.85
N SER A 229 0.18 -16.56 -20.79
CA SER A 229 1.21 -17.60 -20.90
C SER A 229 2.56 -17.10 -21.44
N GLU A 230 2.58 -16.05 -22.26
CA GLU A 230 3.80 -15.45 -22.85
C GLU A 230 4.39 -14.32 -22.00
N ARG A 231 3.71 -13.92 -20.92
CA ARG A 231 4.15 -12.82 -20.07
C ARG A 231 5.36 -13.20 -19.21
N GLU A 232 6.33 -12.29 -19.14
CA GLU A 232 7.54 -12.43 -18.32
C GLU A 232 7.25 -12.54 -16.80
N MET A 233 6.21 -11.85 -16.30
CA MET A 233 5.75 -11.90 -14.91
C MET A 233 4.43 -12.69 -14.81
N LYS A 234 4.42 -13.77 -14.02
CA LYS A 234 3.25 -14.64 -13.82
C LYS A 234 2.80 -14.74 -12.35
N ASP A 235 3.62 -14.26 -11.42
CA ASP A 235 3.37 -14.43 -9.98
C ASP A 235 2.32 -13.48 -9.39
N ASP A 236 1.71 -12.65 -10.23
CA ASP A 236 0.56 -11.79 -9.94
C ASP A 236 -0.73 -12.25 -10.65
N ILE A 237 -0.72 -13.41 -11.30
CA ILE A 237 -1.92 -14.00 -11.90
C ILE A 237 -2.69 -14.75 -10.82
N PHE A 238 -4.00 -14.50 -10.73
CA PHE A 238 -4.88 -15.17 -9.77
C PHE A 238 -4.90 -16.69 -9.98
N ASP A 239 -4.60 -17.44 -8.92
CA ASP A 239 -4.60 -18.91 -8.93
C ASP A 239 -5.98 -19.45 -8.52
N THR A 240 -6.80 -19.77 -9.52
CA THR A 240 -8.13 -20.35 -9.31
C THR A 240 -8.10 -21.77 -8.76
N THR A 241 -6.95 -22.45 -8.77
CA THR A 241 -6.80 -23.85 -8.33
C THR A 241 -6.52 -23.97 -6.84
N TYR A 242 -5.98 -22.92 -6.21
CA TYR A 242 -5.70 -22.94 -4.78
C TYR A 242 -6.98 -23.06 -3.96
N ARG A 243 -6.94 -23.91 -2.94
CA ARG A 243 -7.98 -24.09 -1.92
C ARG A 243 -7.32 -23.98 -0.56
N GLU A 244 -8.00 -23.32 0.38
CA GLU A 244 -7.55 -23.24 1.76
C GLU A 244 -7.47 -24.64 2.36
N LYS A 245 -6.54 -24.83 3.31
CA LYS A 245 -6.45 -26.08 4.07
C LYS A 245 -7.71 -26.24 4.93
N GLU A 246 -8.28 -27.43 4.92
CA GLU A 246 -9.42 -27.75 5.78
C GLU A 246 -9.01 -27.80 7.26
N GLY A 247 -9.93 -27.42 8.14
CA GLY A 247 -9.73 -27.46 9.59
C GLY A 247 -9.77 -26.09 10.28
N PRO A 248 -9.55 -26.06 11.60
CA PRO A 248 -9.60 -24.83 12.38
C PRO A 248 -8.43 -23.92 12.02
N LYS A 249 -8.74 -22.64 11.74
CA LYS A 249 -7.73 -21.62 11.48
C LYS A 249 -6.93 -21.32 12.75
N PRO A 250 -5.61 -21.11 12.67
CA PRO A 250 -4.80 -20.79 13.84
C PRO A 250 -5.24 -19.46 14.45
N ALA A 251 -5.21 -19.39 15.79
CA ALA A 251 -5.54 -18.18 16.51
C ALA A 251 -4.61 -17.01 16.15
N LEU A 252 -5.16 -15.80 16.11
CA LEU A 252 -4.40 -14.59 15.85
C LEU A 252 -3.36 -14.36 16.95
N ARG A 253 -2.10 -14.11 16.56
CA ARG A 253 -1.02 -13.78 17.49
C ARG A 253 -0.69 -12.30 17.39
N TYR A 254 -1.07 -11.54 18.41
CA TYR A 254 -0.87 -10.08 18.45
C TYR A 254 0.60 -9.67 18.54
N VAL A 255 0.93 -8.58 17.86
CA VAL A 255 2.25 -7.95 17.86
C VAL A 255 2.13 -6.61 18.59
N TRP A 256 2.21 -6.66 19.92
CA TRP A 256 1.97 -5.49 20.79
C TRP A 256 2.79 -4.25 20.45
N ARG A 257 4.05 -4.43 20.00
CA ARG A 257 4.86 -3.32 19.52
C ARG A 257 4.18 -2.57 18.38
N ASN A 258 3.65 -3.29 17.39
CA ASN A 258 2.99 -2.69 16.24
C ASN A 258 1.68 -2.03 16.66
N ILE A 259 0.90 -2.67 17.55
CA ILE A 259 -0.34 -2.10 18.11
C ILE A 259 -0.04 -0.75 18.77
N ILE A 260 0.92 -0.71 19.70
CA ILE A 260 1.27 0.52 20.43
C ILE A 260 1.76 1.62 19.47
N LEU A 261 2.70 1.31 18.57
CA LEU A 261 3.22 2.30 17.63
C LEU A 261 2.14 2.84 16.69
N MET A 262 1.24 1.97 16.23
CA MET A 262 0.16 2.36 15.33
C MET A 262 -0.89 3.22 16.05
N SER A 263 -1.23 2.86 17.29
CA SER A 263 -2.11 3.67 18.14
C SER A 263 -1.50 5.04 18.41
N LEU A 264 -0.22 5.12 18.79
CA LEU A 264 0.46 6.40 19.04
C LEU A 264 0.54 7.27 17.78
N LEU A 265 0.80 6.67 16.61
CA LEU A 265 0.83 7.38 15.34
C LEU A 265 -0.53 8.04 15.05
N HIS A 266 -1.62 7.28 15.16
CA HIS A 266 -2.97 7.78 14.87
C HIS A 266 -3.45 8.79 15.92
N LEU A 267 -3.17 8.57 17.21
CA LEU A 267 -3.48 9.55 18.26
C LEU A 267 -2.74 10.87 18.04
N THR A 268 -1.46 10.80 17.65
CA THR A 268 -0.67 11.99 17.32
C THR A 268 -1.20 12.68 16.06
N ALA A 269 -1.67 11.94 15.06
CA ALA A 269 -2.30 12.51 13.87
C ALA A 269 -3.62 13.20 14.20
N VAL A 270 -4.47 12.62 15.04
CA VAL A 270 -5.71 13.26 15.53
C VAL A 270 -5.38 14.54 16.28
N TYR A 271 -4.37 14.51 17.15
CA TYR A 271 -3.87 15.71 17.82
C TYR A 271 -3.34 16.76 16.82
N ALA A 272 -2.61 16.34 15.79
CA ALA A 272 -2.06 17.21 14.76
C ALA A 272 -3.13 17.95 13.95
N ILE A 273 -4.31 17.32 13.72
CA ILE A 273 -5.42 17.95 12.98
C ILE A 273 -5.84 19.28 13.63
N TRP A 274 -5.82 19.37 14.97
CA TRP A 274 -6.13 20.60 15.69
C TRP A 274 -5.21 21.77 15.33
N PHE A 275 -3.97 21.50 14.93
CA PHE A 275 -2.97 22.51 14.58
C PHE A 275 -2.93 22.87 13.09
N ILE A 276 -3.76 22.24 12.24
CA ILE A 276 -3.84 22.57 10.81
C ILE A 276 -4.12 24.07 10.59
N PRO A 277 -5.07 24.73 11.29
CA PRO A 277 -5.32 26.16 11.12
C PRO A 277 -4.14 27.06 11.51
N SER A 278 -3.24 26.56 12.37
CA SER A 278 -2.04 27.28 12.81
C SER A 278 -0.84 27.06 11.89
N ALA A 279 -0.89 26.07 11.00
CA ALA A 279 0.18 25.81 10.05
C ALA A 279 0.19 26.84 8.92
N LYS A 280 1.39 27.26 8.51
CA LYS A 280 1.55 28.12 7.33
C LYS A 280 1.03 27.38 6.09
N LEU A 281 0.45 28.12 5.15
CA LEU A 281 -0.04 27.56 3.88
C LEU A 281 1.06 26.79 3.11
N LEU A 282 2.30 27.26 3.14
CA LEU A 282 3.43 26.57 2.53
C LEU A 282 3.72 25.21 3.20
N THR A 283 3.50 25.08 4.51
CA THR A 283 3.64 23.81 5.24
C THR A 283 2.58 22.80 4.79
N LEU A 284 1.33 23.26 4.61
CA LEU A 284 0.24 22.41 4.11
C LEU A 284 0.47 22.00 2.64
N ALA A 285 0.89 22.92 1.79
CA ALA A 285 1.25 22.63 0.39
C ALA A 285 2.43 21.64 0.31
N TRP A 286 3.44 21.81 1.16
CA TRP A 286 4.57 20.89 1.27
C TRP A 286 4.14 19.49 1.75
N ALA A 287 3.26 19.42 2.74
CA ALA A 287 2.69 18.15 3.21
C ALA A 287 1.91 17.45 2.08
N LEU A 288 1.11 18.18 1.32
CA LEU A 288 0.40 17.65 0.15
C LEU A 288 1.36 17.16 -0.94
N LEU A 289 2.42 17.91 -1.23
CA LEU A 289 3.46 17.47 -2.18
C LEU A 289 4.12 16.17 -1.70
N CYS A 290 4.51 16.10 -0.43
CA CYS A 290 5.09 14.89 0.15
C CYS A 290 4.10 13.71 0.14
N PHE A 291 2.80 13.95 0.38
CA PHE A 291 1.75 12.95 0.25
C PHE A 291 1.70 12.38 -1.17
N THR A 292 1.68 13.26 -2.18
CA THR A 292 1.64 12.85 -3.60
C THR A 292 2.91 12.10 -4.00
N LEU A 293 4.09 12.58 -3.61
CA LEU A 293 5.37 11.92 -3.89
C LEU A 293 5.44 10.53 -3.24
N ALA A 294 5.06 10.42 -1.96
CA ALA A 294 4.98 9.15 -1.26
C ALA A 294 4.00 8.19 -1.97
N GLY A 295 2.83 8.70 -2.36
CA GLY A 295 1.84 7.96 -3.15
C GLY A 295 2.43 7.42 -4.44
N LEU A 296 3.09 8.26 -5.27
CA LEU A 296 3.77 7.82 -6.50
C LEU A 296 4.85 6.76 -6.24
N GLY A 297 5.57 6.86 -5.12
CA GLY A 297 6.53 5.83 -4.71
C GLY A 297 5.91 4.46 -4.47
N VAL A 298 4.65 4.43 -4.02
CA VAL A 298 3.88 3.18 -3.88
C VAL A 298 3.26 2.79 -5.22
N THR A 299 2.49 3.67 -5.86
CA THR A 299 1.67 3.35 -7.03
C THR A 299 2.48 3.18 -8.31
N ALA A 300 3.25 4.20 -8.73
CA ALA A 300 4.11 4.10 -9.90
C ALA A 300 5.31 3.18 -9.65
N GLY A 301 5.84 3.18 -8.42
CA GLY A 301 6.98 2.38 -7.99
C GLY A 301 6.61 0.97 -7.55
N ALA A 302 6.45 0.77 -6.23
CA ALA A 302 6.32 -0.57 -5.63
C ALA A 302 5.27 -1.45 -6.32
N HIS A 303 4.15 -0.86 -6.68
CA HIS A 303 3.02 -1.54 -7.30
C HIS A 303 3.22 -1.82 -8.79
N ARG A 304 3.08 -0.81 -9.65
CA ARG A 304 3.05 -1.00 -11.10
C ARG A 304 4.41 -1.43 -11.68
N LEU A 305 5.51 -0.81 -11.24
CA LEU A 305 6.85 -1.10 -11.74
C LEU A 305 7.41 -2.42 -11.19
N TRP A 306 7.51 -2.55 -9.87
CA TRP A 306 8.23 -3.68 -9.26
C TRP A 306 7.35 -4.89 -8.98
N SER A 307 6.08 -4.73 -8.61
CA SER A 307 5.21 -5.88 -8.36
C SER A 307 4.69 -6.50 -9.65
N HIS A 308 4.18 -5.67 -10.57
CA HIS A 308 3.52 -6.12 -11.79
C HIS A 308 4.38 -6.05 -13.06
N ARG A 309 5.49 -5.31 -13.05
CA ARG A 309 6.34 -5.12 -14.24
C ARG A 309 5.52 -4.68 -15.47
N SER A 310 4.58 -3.76 -15.23
CA SER A 310 3.66 -3.25 -16.26
C SER A 310 4.30 -2.20 -17.18
N TYR A 311 5.48 -1.69 -16.81
CA TYR A 311 6.33 -0.84 -17.63
C TYR A 311 7.81 -0.99 -17.24
N LYS A 312 8.71 -0.42 -18.04
CA LYS A 312 10.16 -0.36 -17.77
C LYS A 312 10.56 1.07 -17.43
N ALA A 313 11.48 1.21 -16.47
CA ALA A 313 12.00 2.51 -16.03
C ALA A 313 13.52 2.57 -16.15
N THR A 314 14.04 3.71 -16.62
CA THR A 314 15.47 4.03 -16.62
C THR A 314 16.01 4.13 -15.19
N LEU A 315 17.33 4.07 -15.04
CA LEU A 315 17.97 4.17 -13.72
C LEU A 315 17.59 5.45 -12.94
N PRO A 316 17.59 6.67 -13.54
CA PRO A 316 17.18 7.88 -12.82
C PRO A 316 15.77 7.79 -12.25
N LEU A 317 14.80 7.29 -13.04
CA LEU A 317 13.42 7.14 -12.59
C LEU A 317 13.31 6.08 -11.49
N ARG A 318 14.02 4.95 -11.60
CA ARG A 318 14.05 3.93 -10.53
C ARG A 318 14.61 4.47 -9.23
N ILE A 319 15.67 5.28 -9.28
CA ILE A 319 16.25 5.93 -8.09
C ILE A 319 15.23 6.89 -7.47
N PHE A 320 14.62 7.76 -8.29
CA PHE A 320 13.59 8.70 -7.84
C PHE A 320 12.44 7.97 -7.12
N LEU A 321 11.83 6.96 -7.78
CA LEU A 321 10.73 6.18 -7.22
C LEU A 321 11.12 5.46 -5.93
N THR A 322 12.36 5.00 -5.82
CA THR A 322 12.88 4.35 -4.60
C THR A 322 13.01 5.32 -3.43
N VAL A 323 13.48 6.54 -3.70
CA VAL A 323 13.59 7.61 -2.70
C VAL A 323 12.22 8.02 -2.19
N VAL A 324 11.25 8.25 -3.10
CA VAL A 324 9.90 8.64 -2.69
C VAL A 324 9.09 7.46 -2.11
N ASN A 325 9.39 6.21 -2.48
CA ASN A 325 8.83 5.03 -1.79
C ASN A 325 9.28 4.97 -0.32
N SER A 326 10.53 5.34 -0.01
CA SER A 326 11.01 5.42 1.37
C SER A 326 10.27 6.51 2.19
N MET A 327 9.75 7.55 1.54
CA MET A 327 8.88 8.56 2.18
C MET A 327 7.52 7.98 2.57
N ALA A 328 7.02 6.98 1.85
CA ALA A 328 5.74 6.33 2.14
C ALA A 328 5.80 5.39 3.34
N PHE A 329 6.97 4.83 3.65
CA PHE A 329 7.21 3.92 4.79
C PHE A 329 6.17 2.79 4.90
N GLN A 330 6.05 2.00 3.83
CA GLN A 330 5.17 0.81 3.76
C GLN A 330 5.99 -0.48 3.58
N ASN A 331 7.05 -0.68 4.37
CA ASN A 331 8.12 -1.68 4.14
C ASN A 331 8.96 -1.40 2.87
N ASP A 332 10.07 -2.13 2.73
CA ASP A 332 10.93 -2.00 1.55
C ASP A 332 10.28 -2.63 0.32
N ILE A 333 10.69 -2.17 -0.87
CA ILE A 333 10.08 -2.55 -2.16
C ILE A 333 10.04 -4.07 -2.34
N PHE A 334 11.08 -4.79 -1.91
CA PHE A 334 11.14 -6.25 -2.04
C PHE A 334 10.07 -6.93 -1.18
N GLU A 335 9.91 -6.51 0.08
CA GLU A 335 8.88 -7.07 0.96
C GLU A 335 7.47 -6.69 0.49
N TRP A 336 7.26 -5.43 0.10
CA TRP A 336 5.97 -4.95 -0.42
C TRP A 336 5.57 -5.74 -1.66
N ALA A 337 6.47 -5.87 -2.64
CA ALA A 337 6.17 -6.57 -3.88
C ALA A 337 5.94 -8.07 -3.71
N ARG A 338 6.69 -8.72 -2.80
CA ARG A 338 6.40 -10.12 -2.45
C ARG A 338 4.98 -10.26 -1.89
N ASP A 339 4.64 -9.46 -0.89
CA ASP A 339 3.32 -9.56 -0.25
C ASP A 339 2.20 -9.22 -1.24
N HIS A 340 2.41 -8.25 -2.14
CA HIS A 340 1.46 -7.87 -3.18
C HIS A 340 1.26 -8.95 -4.25
N ARG A 341 2.33 -9.62 -4.70
CA ARG A 341 2.22 -10.77 -5.61
C ARG A 341 1.44 -11.92 -4.96
N VAL A 342 1.72 -12.22 -3.68
CA VAL A 342 0.95 -13.21 -2.91
C VAL A 342 -0.53 -12.82 -2.85
N HIS A 343 -0.81 -11.54 -2.56
CA HIS A 343 -2.16 -11.00 -2.51
C HIS A 343 -2.90 -11.22 -3.85
N HIS A 344 -2.32 -10.87 -4.99
CA HIS A 344 -2.96 -11.12 -6.28
C HIS A 344 -3.18 -12.60 -6.56
N LYS A 345 -2.16 -13.43 -6.31
CA LYS A 345 -2.19 -14.85 -6.65
C LYS A 345 -3.19 -15.64 -5.81
N PHE A 346 -3.35 -15.29 -4.54
CA PHE A 346 -4.18 -16.03 -3.58
C PHE A 346 -5.22 -15.15 -2.88
N SER A 347 -5.70 -14.13 -3.59
CA SER A 347 -6.62 -13.11 -3.09
C SER A 347 -7.84 -13.76 -2.40
N GLU A 348 -8.27 -13.18 -1.27
CA GLU A 348 -9.41 -13.67 -0.49
C GLU A 348 -9.24 -15.08 0.10
N THR A 349 -8.00 -15.47 0.41
CA THR A 349 -7.69 -16.72 1.11
C THR A 349 -6.79 -16.49 2.32
N ASP A 350 -6.52 -17.52 3.10
CA ASP A 350 -5.57 -17.47 4.21
C ASP A 350 -4.11 -17.30 3.78
N ALA A 351 -3.82 -17.40 2.48
CA ALA A 351 -2.53 -17.02 1.90
C ALA A 351 -2.47 -15.53 1.55
N ASP A 352 -3.59 -14.81 1.49
CA ASP A 352 -3.63 -13.36 1.27
C ASP A 352 -3.23 -12.59 2.55
N PRO A 353 -2.16 -11.76 2.54
CA PRO A 353 -1.71 -11.00 3.70
C PRO A 353 -2.80 -10.15 4.35
N HIS A 354 -3.69 -9.56 3.55
CA HIS A 354 -4.73 -8.63 3.98
C HIS A 354 -6.13 -9.11 3.56
N ASN A 355 -6.35 -10.43 3.67
CA ASN A 355 -7.59 -11.12 3.33
C ASN A 355 -8.86 -10.38 3.76
N ALA A 356 -9.57 -9.81 2.78
CA ALA A 356 -10.81 -9.06 2.98
C ALA A 356 -11.96 -9.88 3.58
N LYS A 357 -11.95 -11.22 3.46
CA LYS A 357 -12.95 -12.09 4.11
C LYS A 357 -12.86 -12.10 5.63
N ARG A 358 -11.76 -11.62 6.21
CA ARG A 358 -11.60 -11.43 7.66
C ARG A 358 -12.19 -10.10 8.16
N GLY A 359 -12.84 -9.35 7.27
CA GLY A 359 -13.55 -8.11 7.57
C GLY A 359 -12.70 -6.86 7.39
N PHE A 360 -13.40 -5.72 7.36
CA PHE A 360 -12.82 -4.40 7.05
C PHE A 360 -11.59 -4.07 7.91
N PHE A 361 -11.71 -4.21 9.24
CA PHE A 361 -10.62 -3.86 10.14
C PHE A 361 -9.35 -4.67 9.88
N PHE A 362 -9.50 -5.98 9.62
CA PHE A 362 -8.35 -6.85 9.33
C PHE A 362 -7.64 -6.42 8.05
N ALA A 363 -8.40 -6.24 6.95
CA ALA A 363 -7.85 -5.85 5.66
C ALA A 363 -7.26 -4.43 5.66
N HIS A 364 -7.83 -3.52 6.45
CA HIS A 364 -7.37 -2.14 6.54
C HIS A 364 -6.07 -2.01 7.35
N ILE A 365 -6.05 -2.51 8.59
CA ILE A 365 -4.90 -2.30 9.49
C ILE A 365 -4.59 -3.51 10.36
N GLY A 366 -5.58 -4.35 10.68
CA GLY A 366 -5.43 -5.45 11.62
C GLY A 366 -4.36 -6.47 11.22
N TRP A 367 -4.17 -6.71 9.91
CA TRP A 367 -3.12 -7.59 9.41
C TRP A 367 -1.69 -7.14 9.79
N LEU A 368 -1.46 -5.83 9.98
CA LEU A 368 -0.19 -5.28 10.44
C LEU A 368 0.03 -5.45 11.94
N LEU A 369 -1.04 -5.72 12.69
CA LEU A 369 -1.06 -5.78 14.16
C LEU A 369 -0.87 -7.21 14.69
N VAL A 370 -0.88 -8.19 13.79
CA VAL A 370 -0.79 -9.62 14.12
C VAL A 370 0.33 -10.28 13.32
N ARG A 371 0.70 -11.50 13.70
CA ARG A 371 1.58 -12.34 12.87
C ARG A 371 0.83 -12.79 11.62
N LYS A 372 1.52 -12.76 10.48
CA LYS A 372 1.03 -13.31 9.21
C LYS A 372 0.60 -14.77 9.39
N HIS A 373 -0.45 -15.16 8.69
CA HIS A 373 -0.88 -16.55 8.64
C HIS A 373 0.24 -17.43 8.03
N PRO A 374 0.42 -18.69 8.48
CA PRO A 374 1.46 -19.57 7.94
C PRO A 374 1.42 -19.72 6.41
N ASP A 375 0.22 -19.76 5.81
CA ASP A 375 0.08 -19.90 4.36
C ASP A 375 0.61 -18.69 3.59
N VAL A 376 0.51 -17.46 4.14
CA VAL A 376 1.14 -16.26 3.54
C VAL A 376 2.65 -16.46 3.42
N ILE A 377 3.27 -17.03 4.47
CA ILE A 377 4.72 -17.27 4.51
C ILE A 377 5.09 -18.39 3.53
N GLU A 378 4.37 -19.51 3.58
CA GLU A 378 4.61 -20.69 2.74
C GLU A 378 4.47 -20.34 1.25
N LYS A 379 3.39 -19.64 0.88
CA LYS A 379 3.12 -19.27 -0.52
C LYS A 379 4.03 -18.15 -1.00
N GLY A 380 4.35 -17.18 -0.15
CA GLY A 380 5.32 -16.13 -0.47
C GLY A 380 6.74 -16.63 -0.74
N GLN A 381 7.13 -17.76 -0.13
CA GLN A 381 8.43 -18.41 -0.41
C GLN A 381 8.47 -19.12 -1.77
N LYS A 382 7.31 -19.45 -2.34
CA LYS A 382 7.17 -20.17 -3.62
C LYS A 382 7.10 -19.24 -4.83
N LEU A 383 7.01 -17.93 -4.62
CA LEU A 383 7.04 -16.95 -5.71
C LEU A 383 8.45 -16.79 -6.26
N ASP A 384 8.57 -16.55 -7.56
CA ASP A 384 9.79 -16.06 -8.16
C ASP A 384 9.95 -14.55 -7.86
N LEU A 385 11.07 -14.22 -7.23
CA LEU A 385 11.48 -12.87 -6.87
C LEU A 385 12.91 -12.60 -7.39
N SER A 386 13.39 -13.41 -8.34
CA SER A 386 14.73 -13.29 -8.94
C SER A 386 14.93 -11.92 -9.60
N ASP A 387 13.88 -11.39 -10.21
CA ASP A 387 13.82 -10.06 -10.82
C ASP A 387 14.12 -8.94 -9.80
N LEU A 388 13.50 -8.99 -8.62
CA LEU A 388 13.72 -8.01 -7.55
C LEU A 388 15.09 -8.16 -6.90
N LYS A 389 15.61 -9.40 -6.79
CA LYS A 389 16.96 -9.67 -6.28
C LYS A 389 18.04 -9.16 -7.23
N ALA A 390 17.79 -9.21 -8.54
CA ALA A 390 18.69 -8.72 -9.58
C ALA A 390 18.71 -7.18 -9.66
N ASP A 391 17.63 -6.48 -9.27
CA ASP A 391 17.60 -5.02 -9.24
C ASP A 391 18.41 -4.46 -8.05
N GLN A 392 19.59 -3.93 -8.37
CA GLN A 392 20.49 -3.32 -7.39
C GLN A 392 19.87 -2.12 -6.67
N VAL A 393 18.95 -1.37 -7.29
CA VAL A 393 18.30 -0.22 -6.66
C VAL A 393 17.35 -0.69 -5.55
N VAL A 394 16.57 -1.74 -5.84
CA VAL A 394 15.67 -2.39 -4.85
C VAL A 394 16.49 -2.95 -3.69
N MET A 395 17.56 -3.68 -3.99
CA MET A 395 18.40 -4.29 -2.96
C MET A 395 19.19 -3.26 -2.15
N PHE A 396 19.56 -2.12 -2.77
CA PHE A 396 20.14 -0.99 -2.05
C PHE A 396 19.15 -0.39 -1.06
N GLN A 397 17.91 -0.12 -1.49
CA GLN A 397 16.87 0.38 -0.59
C GLN A 397 16.64 -0.58 0.57
N ARG A 398 16.50 -1.88 0.30
CA ARG A 398 16.32 -2.90 1.34
C ARG A 398 17.46 -2.89 2.36
N ARG A 399 18.71 -2.75 1.92
CA ARG A 399 19.89 -2.69 2.80
C ARG A 399 19.88 -1.45 3.71
N TYR A 400 19.43 -0.30 3.20
CA TYR A 400 19.47 0.99 3.92
C TYR A 400 18.08 1.49 4.36
N TYR A 401 17.07 0.61 4.35
CA TYR A 401 15.66 0.99 4.45
C TYR A 401 15.34 1.80 5.70
N LYS A 402 15.89 1.39 6.86
CA LYS A 402 15.65 2.11 8.13
C LYS A 402 16.16 3.55 8.06
N THR A 403 17.36 3.75 7.51
CA THR A 403 17.96 5.07 7.38
C THR A 403 17.21 5.91 6.35
N SER A 404 16.83 5.32 5.21
CA SER A 404 16.08 6.03 4.17
C SER A 404 14.70 6.46 4.66
N VAL A 405 13.99 5.63 5.43
CA VAL A 405 12.70 5.97 6.03
C VAL A 405 12.83 7.11 7.05
N VAL A 406 13.79 7.04 7.97
CA VAL A 406 13.99 8.11 8.96
C VAL A 406 14.26 9.44 8.25
N LEU A 407 15.11 9.42 7.24
CA LEU A 407 15.44 10.62 6.46
C LEU A 407 14.24 11.12 5.65
N MET A 408 13.62 10.27 4.84
CA MET A 408 12.66 10.69 3.83
C MET A 408 11.23 10.81 4.35
N CYS A 409 10.80 9.98 5.30
CA CYS A 409 9.43 10.02 5.83
C CYS A 409 9.27 11.05 6.96
N PHE A 410 10.31 11.24 7.78
CA PHE A 410 10.22 12.05 9.00
C PHE A 410 11.11 13.31 8.96
N LEU A 411 12.42 13.16 8.81
CA LEU A 411 13.35 14.28 8.95
C LEU A 411 13.19 15.32 7.84
N LEU A 412 13.24 14.91 6.57
CA LEU A 412 13.14 15.83 5.44
C LEU A 412 11.79 16.57 5.42
N PRO A 413 10.63 15.89 5.58
CA PRO A 413 9.35 16.59 5.60
C PRO A 413 9.18 17.53 6.80
N SER A 414 9.81 17.25 7.94
CA SER A 414 9.75 18.11 9.14
C SER A 414 10.77 19.25 9.10
N TRP A 415 11.93 19.04 8.49
CA TRP A 415 13.03 20.00 8.49
C TRP A 415 12.82 21.11 7.45
N VAL A 416 12.28 20.77 6.27
CA VAL A 416 12.08 21.73 5.19
C VAL A 416 11.19 22.91 5.62
N PRO A 417 9.99 22.71 6.20
CA PRO A 417 9.15 23.84 6.60
C PRO A 417 9.75 24.67 7.73
N TRP A 418 10.40 24.00 8.68
CA TRP A 418 11.08 24.66 9.79
C TRP A 418 12.20 25.58 9.30
N TYR A 419 13.03 25.12 8.36
CA TYR A 419 14.20 25.87 7.92
C TYR A 419 13.91 26.93 6.85
N PHE A 420 13.10 26.61 5.84
CA PHE A 420 12.99 27.48 4.64
C PHE A 420 11.96 28.60 4.78
N TRP A 421 10.88 28.40 5.53
CA TRP A 421 9.85 29.43 5.71
C TRP A 421 9.46 29.66 7.18
N GLY A 422 10.33 29.20 8.09
CA GLY A 422 10.25 29.51 9.52
C GLY A 422 9.00 28.97 10.19
N GLU A 423 8.52 27.78 9.79
CA GLU A 423 7.46 27.09 10.53
C GLU A 423 7.96 26.68 11.92
N SER A 424 7.07 26.59 12.91
CA SER A 424 7.45 25.94 14.18
C SER A 424 7.84 24.48 13.93
N PHE A 425 8.98 24.03 14.49
CA PHE A 425 9.39 22.64 14.33
C PHE A 425 8.32 21.66 14.81
N LEU A 426 7.61 21.99 15.90
CA LEU A 426 6.51 21.18 16.42
C LEU A 426 5.37 21.07 15.39
N ILE A 427 4.92 22.19 14.82
CA ILE A 427 3.86 22.18 13.80
C ILE A 427 4.32 21.42 12.56
N SER A 428 5.55 21.64 12.10
CA SER A 428 6.10 20.93 10.95
C SER A 428 6.19 19.42 11.16
N PHE A 429 6.58 18.98 12.36
CA PHE A 429 6.60 17.58 12.73
C PHE A 429 5.19 16.99 12.83
N LEU A 430 4.25 17.70 13.45
CA LEU A 430 2.85 17.27 13.53
C LEU A 430 2.21 17.13 12.14
N MET A 431 2.44 18.07 11.22
CA MET A 431 1.98 17.97 9.83
C MET A 431 2.64 16.80 9.10
N THR A 432 3.90 16.48 9.42
CA THR A 432 4.58 15.29 8.91
C THR A 432 3.92 14.00 9.39
N ILE A 433 3.53 13.91 10.67
CA ILE A 433 2.81 12.75 11.23
C ILE A 433 1.38 12.64 10.69
N CYS A 434 0.68 13.77 10.52
CA CYS A 434 -0.64 13.80 9.92
C CYS A 434 -0.60 13.28 8.48
N ARG A 435 0.34 13.79 7.66
CA ARG A 435 0.59 13.30 6.30
C ARG A 435 1.03 11.82 6.30
N TYR A 436 1.92 11.44 7.23
CA TYR A 436 2.15 10.07 7.76
C TYR A 436 0.97 9.14 7.55
N THR A 437 0.05 9.41 8.45
CA THR A 437 -1.15 8.65 8.73
C THR A 437 -2.13 8.72 7.57
N ALA A 438 -2.26 9.88 6.93
CA ALA A 438 -3.11 10.03 5.74
C ALA A 438 -2.62 9.16 4.58
N THR A 439 -1.31 9.13 4.29
CA THR A 439 -0.74 8.27 3.24
C THR A 439 -1.01 6.80 3.52
N LEU A 440 -0.83 6.34 4.77
CA LEU A 440 -1.12 4.96 5.15
C LEU A 440 -2.58 4.60 4.96
N ASN A 441 -3.50 5.39 5.52
CA ASN A 441 -4.93 5.10 5.44
C ASN A 441 -5.41 5.15 3.99
N ALA A 442 -4.95 6.11 3.18
CA ALA A 442 -5.26 6.16 1.76
C ALA A 442 -4.87 4.87 1.02
N SER A 443 -3.66 4.35 1.26
CA SER A 443 -3.23 3.07 0.68
C SER A 443 -4.04 1.89 1.23
N TRP A 444 -4.33 1.86 2.53
CA TRP A 444 -5.08 0.76 3.15
C TRP A 444 -6.56 0.71 2.77
N LEU A 445 -7.14 1.82 2.33
CA LEU A 445 -8.49 1.82 1.76
C LEU A 445 -8.57 1.01 0.46
N VAL A 446 -7.46 0.83 -0.27
CA VAL A 446 -7.40 -0.06 -1.43
C VAL A 446 -7.66 -1.50 -0.98
N ASN A 447 -6.94 -1.97 0.05
CA ASN A 447 -7.10 -3.32 0.58
C ASN A 447 -8.48 -3.57 1.22
N SER A 448 -9.09 -2.55 1.84
CA SER A 448 -10.36 -2.70 2.55
C SER A 448 -11.56 -2.27 1.71
N MET A 449 -11.73 -0.96 1.47
CA MET A 449 -12.90 -0.46 0.73
C MET A 449 -12.94 -0.98 -0.70
N ALA A 450 -11.81 -1.03 -1.40
CA ALA A 450 -11.79 -1.50 -2.78
C ALA A 450 -11.91 -3.02 -2.94
N HIS A 451 -12.02 -3.79 -1.85
CA HIS A 451 -12.44 -5.21 -1.87
C HIS A 451 -13.88 -5.44 -1.39
N MET A 452 -14.54 -4.43 -0.82
CA MET A 452 -15.83 -4.59 -0.14
C MET A 452 -16.94 -3.74 -0.75
N TYR A 453 -16.65 -2.51 -1.16
CA TYR A 453 -17.65 -1.52 -1.56
C TYR A 453 -17.37 -0.98 -2.96
N GLY A 454 -18.35 -1.09 -3.85
CA GLY A 454 -18.28 -0.61 -5.22
C GLY A 454 -18.79 -1.62 -6.26
N ASN A 455 -18.55 -1.32 -7.53
CA ASN A 455 -19.04 -2.10 -8.66
C ASN A 455 -18.00 -3.11 -9.17
N ARG A 456 -18.43 -4.09 -9.98
CA ARG A 456 -17.57 -5.11 -10.60
C ARG A 456 -17.84 -5.26 -12.10
N PRO A 457 -17.58 -4.20 -12.90
CA PRO A 457 -17.92 -4.20 -14.32
C PRO A 457 -17.11 -5.20 -15.15
N TYR A 458 -15.95 -5.68 -14.68
CA TYR A 458 -15.08 -6.57 -15.45
C TYR A 458 -15.20 -8.03 -14.99
N ASP A 459 -15.25 -8.27 -13.68
CA ASP A 459 -15.41 -9.62 -13.13
C ASP A 459 -16.18 -9.63 -11.81
N ARG A 460 -17.41 -10.16 -11.87
CA ARG A 460 -18.31 -10.30 -10.72
C ARG A 460 -17.95 -11.44 -9.76
N HIS A 461 -17.05 -12.33 -10.15
CA HIS A 461 -16.69 -13.53 -9.37
C HIS A 461 -15.54 -13.28 -8.38
N ILE A 462 -14.82 -12.16 -8.54
CA ILE A 462 -13.81 -11.71 -7.59
C ILE A 462 -14.40 -10.64 -6.64
N ASN A 463 -13.73 -10.41 -5.50
CA ASN A 463 -14.12 -9.40 -4.53
C ASN A 463 -13.75 -7.95 -4.89
N PRO A 464 -12.55 -7.67 -5.48
CA PRO A 464 -12.12 -6.32 -5.88
C PRO A 464 -13.18 -5.52 -6.62
N ARG A 465 -13.27 -4.23 -6.31
CA ARG A 465 -14.35 -3.30 -6.67
C ARG A 465 -13.79 -2.01 -7.26
N GLU A 466 -14.55 -1.42 -8.18
CA GLU A 466 -14.36 -0.03 -8.60
C GLU A 466 -14.95 0.90 -7.54
N ASN A 467 -14.12 1.76 -6.95
CA ASN A 467 -14.52 2.68 -5.88
C ASN A 467 -13.96 4.09 -6.11
N HIS A 468 -14.83 5.03 -6.52
CA HIS A 468 -14.43 6.40 -6.86
C HIS A 468 -13.82 7.18 -5.68
N PHE A 469 -14.26 6.92 -4.45
CA PHE A 469 -13.66 7.58 -3.28
C PHE A 469 -12.19 7.18 -3.12
N VAL A 470 -11.89 5.89 -3.33
CA VAL A 470 -10.52 5.37 -3.28
C VAL A 470 -9.68 5.89 -4.46
N VAL A 471 -10.28 6.10 -5.64
CA VAL A 471 -9.58 6.69 -6.80
C VAL A 471 -8.96 8.05 -6.44
N PHE A 472 -9.70 8.94 -5.78
CA PHE A 472 -9.19 10.26 -5.37
C PHE A 472 -8.16 10.16 -4.25
N GLY A 473 -8.40 9.33 -3.23
CA GLY A 473 -7.51 9.19 -2.08
C GLY A 473 -6.18 8.49 -2.41
N ALA A 474 -6.20 7.51 -3.32
CA ALA A 474 -5.08 6.64 -3.65
C ALA A 474 -4.50 6.89 -5.05
N LEU A 475 -4.62 8.10 -5.57
CA LEU A 475 -3.97 8.55 -6.83
C LEU A 475 -4.27 7.66 -8.06
N GLY A 476 -5.47 7.09 -8.14
CA GLY A 476 -5.93 6.24 -9.25
C GLY A 476 -6.09 4.75 -8.92
N GLU A 477 -5.69 4.27 -7.75
CA GLU A 477 -5.73 2.82 -7.43
C GLU A 477 -7.11 2.28 -7.01
N GLY A 478 -8.15 3.11 -7.06
CA GLY A 478 -9.53 2.71 -6.73
C GLY A 478 -10.25 1.91 -7.82
N PHE A 479 -9.68 1.80 -9.02
CA PHE A 479 -10.20 0.97 -10.12
C PHE A 479 -9.80 -0.50 -9.94
N HIS A 480 -10.18 -1.09 -8.80
CA HIS A 480 -9.55 -2.30 -8.29
C HIS A 480 -10.11 -3.59 -8.92
N ASN A 481 -11.35 -3.58 -9.42
CA ASN A 481 -11.90 -4.71 -10.17
C ASN A 481 -11.18 -4.84 -11.52
N TYR A 482 -10.92 -3.73 -12.22
CA TYR A 482 -10.10 -3.70 -13.42
C TYR A 482 -8.70 -4.23 -13.11
N HIS A 483 -8.07 -3.69 -12.08
CA HIS A 483 -6.70 -4.02 -11.71
C HIS A 483 -6.51 -5.51 -11.42
N HIS A 484 -7.37 -6.14 -10.62
CA HIS A 484 -7.27 -7.57 -10.35
C HIS A 484 -7.63 -8.45 -11.56
N THR A 485 -8.44 -7.94 -12.48
CA THR A 485 -8.76 -8.64 -13.73
C THR A 485 -7.60 -8.57 -14.73
N PHE A 486 -6.89 -7.44 -14.77
CA PHE A 486 -5.80 -7.17 -15.69
C PHE A 486 -4.56 -6.61 -14.94
N PRO A 487 -3.89 -7.44 -14.13
CA PRO A 487 -2.80 -6.96 -13.25
C PRO A 487 -1.58 -6.42 -14.01
N PHE A 488 -1.47 -6.74 -15.31
CA PHE A 488 -0.36 -6.30 -16.16
C PHE A 488 -0.54 -4.92 -16.78
N ASP A 489 -1.74 -4.31 -16.70
CA ASP A 489 -2.00 -3.00 -17.29
C ASP A 489 -1.33 -1.88 -16.48
N TYR A 490 -0.49 -1.07 -17.11
CA TYR A 490 0.28 -0.03 -16.41
C TYR A 490 -0.59 1.08 -15.84
N SER A 491 -1.80 1.27 -16.36
CA SER A 491 -2.70 2.30 -15.87
C SER A 491 -3.54 1.86 -14.69
N THR A 492 -3.64 0.55 -14.44
CA THR A 492 -4.56 -0.05 -13.45
C THR A 492 -6.03 0.35 -13.63
N SER A 493 -6.39 0.92 -14.79
CA SER A 493 -7.73 1.41 -15.12
C SER A 493 -7.98 1.35 -16.63
N GLU A 494 -9.25 1.24 -17.04
CA GLU A 494 -9.64 1.37 -18.45
C GLU A 494 -9.45 2.81 -18.97
N TYR A 495 -9.66 3.81 -18.11
CA TYR A 495 -9.78 5.22 -18.50
C TYR A 495 -8.45 5.99 -18.65
N GLY A 496 -7.31 5.30 -18.52
CA GLY A 496 -5.99 5.93 -18.63
C GLY A 496 -5.77 6.97 -17.54
N TRP A 497 -5.26 8.13 -17.95
CA TRP A 497 -4.99 9.31 -17.10
C TRP A 497 -6.22 9.94 -16.43
N ARG A 498 -7.45 9.69 -16.92
CA ARG A 498 -8.66 10.26 -16.32
C ARG A 498 -8.83 9.72 -14.91
N TRP A 499 -8.80 10.64 -13.94
CA TRP A 499 -8.88 10.33 -12.51
C TRP A 499 -7.72 9.47 -11.97
N ASN A 500 -6.62 9.35 -12.74
CA ASN A 500 -5.48 8.51 -12.38
C ASN A 500 -4.18 9.31 -12.51
N VAL A 501 -3.85 10.02 -11.43
CA VAL A 501 -2.64 10.85 -11.32
C VAL A 501 -1.38 10.01 -11.56
N THR A 502 -1.38 8.76 -11.12
CA THR A 502 -0.24 7.85 -11.31
C THR A 502 -0.02 7.54 -12.79
N THR A 503 -1.09 7.27 -13.55
CA THR A 503 -0.99 7.07 -15.01
C THR A 503 -0.48 8.33 -15.70
N SER A 504 -1.00 9.53 -15.35
CA SER A 504 -0.50 10.79 -15.91
C SER A 504 1.00 10.98 -15.64
N PHE A 505 1.47 10.63 -14.45
CA PHE A 505 2.89 10.67 -14.12
C PHE A 505 3.70 9.70 -14.99
N ILE A 506 3.25 8.45 -15.13
CA ILE A 506 3.95 7.45 -15.95
C ILE A 506 3.96 7.88 -17.43
N ASP A 507 2.85 8.40 -17.95
CA ASP A 507 2.75 8.92 -19.32
C ASP A 507 3.74 10.05 -19.57
N LEU A 508 3.87 10.99 -18.63
CA LEU A 508 4.87 12.05 -18.68
C LEU A 508 6.30 11.46 -18.68
N MET A 509 6.57 10.43 -17.86
CA MET A 509 7.88 9.77 -17.87
C MET A 509 8.13 8.99 -19.17
N CYS A 510 7.09 8.38 -19.76
CA CYS A 510 7.12 7.70 -21.06
C CYS A 510 7.43 8.76 -22.15
N PHE A 511 6.83 9.96 -22.10
CA PHE A 511 7.13 11.10 -22.98
C PHE A 511 8.57 11.64 -22.84
N LEU A 512 9.09 11.74 -21.61
CA LEU A 512 10.47 12.18 -21.34
C LEU A 512 11.54 11.11 -21.65
N GLY A 513 11.14 9.92 -22.12
CA GLY A 513 12.05 8.79 -22.38
C GLY A 513 12.62 8.14 -21.11
N LEU A 514 12.05 8.44 -19.94
CA LEU A 514 12.45 7.86 -18.65
C LEU A 514 11.72 6.55 -18.33
N ALA A 515 10.56 6.34 -18.95
CA ALA A 515 9.81 5.09 -18.94
C ALA A 515 9.58 4.59 -20.37
N SER A 516 9.33 3.28 -20.52
CA SER A 516 9.05 2.63 -21.81
C SER A 516 8.26 1.34 -21.57
N ASP A 517 7.84 0.68 -22.65
CA ASP A 517 7.12 -0.61 -22.58
C ASP A 517 5.87 -0.54 -21.67
N CYS A 518 5.17 0.60 -21.74
CA CYS A 518 3.95 0.92 -21.00
C CYS A 518 2.82 -0.05 -21.46
N LYS A 519 2.58 -1.19 -20.78
CA LYS A 519 1.68 -2.28 -21.22
C LYS A 519 0.21 -1.97 -21.00
N LYS A 520 -0.62 -2.05 -22.05
CA LYS A 520 -2.05 -1.73 -22.01
C LYS A 520 -2.90 -2.89 -22.54
N VAL A 521 -4.03 -3.17 -21.90
CA VAL A 521 -5.00 -4.17 -22.39
C VAL A 521 -5.74 -3.60 -23.60
N THR A 522 -5.98 -4.43 -24.62
CA THR A 522 -6.74 -4.01 -25.80
C THR A 522 -8.23 -3.82 -25.48
N LYS A 523 -8.89 -2.90 -26.19
CA LYS A 523 -10.32 -2.60 -25.97
C LYS A 523 -11.20 -3.82 -26.21
N GLU A 524 -10.84 -4.64 -27.19
CA GLU A 524 -11.52 -5.87 -27.56
C GLU A 524 -11.46 -6.88 -26.41
N THR A 525 -10.29 -7.02 -25.77
CA THR A 525 -10.10 -7.90 -24.61
C THR A 525 -10.91 -7.42 -23.41
N ILE A 526 -10.91 -6.11 -23.15
CA ILE A 526 -11.70 -5.50 -22.07
C ILE A 526 -13.20 -5.76 -22.31
N LEU A 527 -13.69 -5.49 -23.52
CA LEU A 527 -15.09 -5.68 -23.88
C LEU A 527 -15.52 -7.15 -23.80
N ALA A 528 -14.69 -8.07 -24.30
CA ALA A 528 -14.95 -9.50 -24.21
C ALA A 528 -15.03 -9.97 -22.74
N ARG A 529 -14.14 -9.48 -21.86
CA ARG A 529 -14.16 -9.82 -20.43
C ARG A 529 -15.41 -9.27 -19.74
N LYS A 530 -15.74 -8.00 -20.00
CA LYS A 530 -16.96 -7.33 -19.56
C LYS A 530 -18.23 -8.11 -19.89
N ILE A 531 -18.37 -8.56 -21.15
CA ILE A 531 -19.51 -9.38 -21.59
C ILE A 531 -19.55 -10.73 -20.87
N ARG A 532 -18.39 -11.38 -20.72
CA ARG A 532 -18.30 -12.73 -20.14
C ARG A 532 -18.56 -12.76 -18.63
N THR A 533 -17.94 -11.86 -17.88
CA THR A 533 -17.90 -11.93 -16.40
C THR A 533 -18.35 -10.66 -15.68
N GLY A 534 -18.60 -9.55 -16.38
CA GLY A 534 -19.02 -8.30 -15.76
C GLY A 534 -20.37 -8.39 -15.05
N ASP A 535 -20.58 -7.55 -14.04
CA ASP A 535 -21.83 -7.47 -13.28
C ASP A 535 -22.94 -6.63 -13.96
N GLY A 536 -22.65 -6.02 -15.11
CA GLY A 536 -23.57 -5.19 -15.88
C GLY A 536 -23.54 -3.69 -15.55
N SER A 537 -22.77 -3.25 -14.54
CA SER A 537 -22.66 -1.83 -14.16
C SER A 537 -21.97 -0.94 -15.20
N GLN A 538 -21.34 -1.55 -16.20
CA GLN A 538 -20.68 -0.85 -17.32
C GLN A 538 -21.60 0.07 -18.12
N LYS A 539 -22.92 -0.13 -18.07
CA LYS A 539 -23.89 0.73 -18.77
C LYS A 539 -24.07 2.10 -18.10
N THR A 540 -23.62 2.25 -16.87
CA THR A 540 -23.77 3.46 -16.05
C THR A 540 -22.44 4.12 -15.70
N SER A 541 -21.32 3.63 -16.25
CA SER A 541 -19.95 4.01 -15.87
C SER A 541 -19.25 4.86 -16.92
#